data_AF-A0A5B7I456-F1
#
_entry.id   AF-A0A5B7I456-F1
#
_cell.length_a   1.000
_cell.length_b   1.000
_cell.length_c   1.000
_cell.angle_alpha   90.00
_cell.angle_beta   90.00
_cell.angle_gamma   90.00
#
_symmetry.space_group_name_H-M   'P 1'
#
loop_
_entity.id
_entity.type
_entity.pdbx_description
1 polymer ?
#
loop_
_entity_poly.entity_id
_entity_poly.type
_entity_poly.pdbx_seq_one_letter_code
_entity_poly.pdbx_strand_id
1 'polypeptide(L)'
;MAEHFSLTEDAANPQEKKGDNDCKEDFILVPRLDRDGKVTEPDRYCGSKLEDITSYSKPFELRFITNSEETSNEKNNRGFSIRYTQVPC
;
A
#
# COMPACT_ATOMS: atom_id res chain seq x y z
N MET A 1 -19.44 2.09 3.90
CA MET A 1 -18.86 0.78 3.54
C MET A 1 -17.40 1.06 3.30
N ALA A 2 -16.53 0.18 3.76
CA ALA A 2 -15.09 0.35 3.67
C ALA A 2 -14.49 -0.79 2.84
N GLU A 3 -13.31 -0.58 2.31
CA GLU A 3 -12.50 -1.61 1.68
C GLU A 3 -11.39 -1.98 2.67
N HIS A 4 -11.35 -3.24 3.08
CA HIS A 4 -10.27 -3.80 3.89
C HIS A 4 -9.33 -4.60 2.99
N PHE A 5 -8.03 -4.42 3.15
CA PHE A 5 -7.04 -5.07 2.31
C PHE A 5 -5.82 -5.51 3.11
N SER A 6 -5.29 -6.65 2.69
CA SER A 6 -4.04 -7.21 3.17
C SER A 6 -3.16 -7.58 1.98
N LEU A 7 -1.84 -7.36 2.13
CA LEU A 7 -0.86 -7.87 1.17
C LEU A 7 -0.07 -9.01 1.79
N THR A 8 0.16 -10.03 0.98
CA THR A 8 1.04 -11.14 1.35
C THR A 8 2.24 -11.18 0.43
N GLU A 9 3.41 -11.38 1.01
CA GLU A 9 4.67 -11.50 0.26
C GLU A 9 5.69 -12.43 0.95
N ASP A 10 6.78 -12.72 0.22
CA ASP A 10 7.73 -13.81 0.47
C ASP A 10 9.11 -13.27 0.90
N ALA A 11 9.13 -12.43 1.94
CA ALA A 11 10.37 -11.90 2.51
C ALA A 11 10.74 -12.59 3.82
N ALA A 12 12.02 -12.94 3.97
CA ALA A 12 12.55 -13.59 5.18
C ALA A 12 12.51 -12.69 6.44
N ASN A 13 12.43 -11.38 6.27
CA ASN A 13 12.20 -10.41 7.34
C ASN A 13 11.25 -9.30 6.85
N PRO A 14 9.92 -9.49 7.01
CA PRO A 14 8.92 -8.57 6.50
C PRO A 14 9.00 -7.20 7.20
N GLN A 15 9.17 -6.12 6.43
CA GLN A 15 9.18 -4.77 6.96
C GLN A 15 8.22 -3.87 6.18
N GLU A 16 7.26 -3.26 6.89
CA GLU A 16 6.46 -2.17 6.34
C GLU A 16 7.25 -0.86 6.46
N LYS A 17 7.35 -0.14 5.35
CA LYS A 17 7.80 1.25 5.30
C LYS A 17 6.69 2.10 4.72
N LYS A 18 6.57 3.34 5.22
CA LYS A 18 5.48 4.23 4.80
C LYS A 18 5.90 5.69 4.71
N GLY A 19 5.18 6.42 3.87
CA GLY A 19 5.32 7.86 3.69
C GLY A 19 6.42 8.28 2.74
N ASP A 20 6.43 9.57 2.43
CA ASP A 20 7.22 10.17 1.34
C ASP A 20 8.75 10.08 1.55
N ASN A 21 9.22 9.91 2.79
CA ASN A 21 10.64 9.85 3.07
C ASN A 21 11.23 8.46 2.82
N ASP A 22 10.47 7.41 3.15
CA ASP A 22 10.92 6.02 3.03
C ASP A 22 10.52 5.40 1.68
N CYS A 23 9.44 5.87 1.07
CA CYS A 23 8.83 5.29 -0.13
C CYS A 23 8.85 6.28 -1.31
N LYS A 24 10.05 6.53 -1.85
CA LYS A 24 10.29 7.48 -2.95
C LYS A 24 10.28 6.86 -4.33
N GLU A 25 10.82 5.64 -4.43
CA GLU A 25 11.08 4.95 -5.68
C GLU A 25 9.89 4.06 -6.05
N ASP A 26 9.81 2.88 -5.43
CA ASP A 26 8.73 1.91 -5.64
C ASP A 26 7.76 1.91 -4.47
N PHE A 27 6.47 2.13 -4.75
CA PHE A 27 5.45 2.15 -3.71
C PHE A 27 4.04 1.89 -4.23
N ILE A 28 3.21 1.42 -3.31
CA ILE A 28 1.76 1.34 -3.45
C ILE A 28 1.18 2.58 -2.80
N LEU A 29 0.34 3.29 -3.54
CA LEU A 29 -0.40 4.44 -3.06
C LEU A 29 -1.85 4.06 -2.80
N VAL A 30 -2.24 4.23 -1.54
CA VAL A 30 -3.58 3.94 -1.05
C VAL A 30 -4.29 5.26 -0.74
N PRO A 31 -5.34 5.64 -1.48
CA PRO A 31 -6.14 6.78 -1.14
C PRO A 31 -6.89 6.50 0.16
N ARG A 32 -6.84 7.45 1.08
CA ARG A 32 -7.43 7.31 2.40
C ARG A 32 -8.45 8.43 2.60
N LEU A 33 -9.72 8.07 2.50
CA LEU A 33 -10.79 8.84 3.14
C LEU A 33 -11.03 8.22 4.52
N ASP A 34 -11.30 9.05 5.51
CA ASP A 34 -11.80 8.57 6.80
C ASP A 34 -13.30 8.19 6.72
N ARG A 35 -13.86 7.73 7.85
CA ARG A 35 -15.28 7.36 7.96
C ARG A 35 -16.23 8.50 7.58
N ASP A 36 -15.81 9.74 7.76
CA ASP A 36 -16.59 10.95 7.52
C ASP A 36 -16.40 11.48 6.08
N GLY A 37 -15.65 10.75 5.24
CA GLY A 37 -15.35 11.13 3.87
C GLY A 37 -14.33 12.26 3.75
N LYS A 38 -13.62 12.59 4.84
CA LYS A 38 -12.59 13.61 4.83
C LYS A 38 -11.35 13.05 4.15
N VAL A 39 -10.78 13.85 3.24
CA VAL A 39 -9.49 13.55 2.62
C VAL A 39 -8.43 13.56 3.70
N THR A 40 -7.82 12.40 3.92
CA THR A 40 -6.53 12.29 4.58
C THR A 40 -5.45 12.14 3.53
N GLU A 41 -4.20 12.47 3.86
CA GLU A 41 -3.11 12.34 2.90
C GLU A 41 -3.04 10.89 2.38
N PRO A 42 -2.93 10.68 1.05
CA PRO A 42 -2.69 9.36 0.50
C PRO A 42 -1.40 8.80 1.09
N ASP A 43 -1.48 7.63 1.71
CA ASP A 43 -0.29 6.99 2.26
C ASP A 43 0.43 6.21 1.16
N ARG A 44 1.75 6.38 1.10
CA ARG A 44 2.65 5.54 0.32
C ARG A 44 3.14 4.39 1.18
N TYR A 45 3.18 3.21 0.61
CA TYR A 45 3.68 2.02 1.28
C TYR A 45 4.67 1.29 0.39
N CYS A 46 5.76 0.85 0.99
CA CYS A 46 6.85 0.14 0.32
C CYS A 46 7.53 -0.79 1.32
N GLY A 47 8.59 -1.47 0.87
CA GLY A 47 9.25 -2.50 1.66
C GLY A 47 8.66 -3.86 1.35
N SER A 48 8.68 -4.74 2.34
CA SER A 48 8.37 -6.16 2.15
C SER A 48 7.29 -6.67 3.10
N LYS A 49 6.44 -5.76 3.59
CA LYS A 49 5.16 -6.07 4.22
C LYS A 49 4.23 -4.88 4.02
N LEU A 50 2.93 -5.14 3.91
CA LEU A 50 1.89 -4.16 4.20
C LEU A 50 1.04 -4.66 5.36
N GLU A 51 0.82 -3.81 6.35
CA GLU A 51 -0.18 -4.10 7.38
C GLU A 51 -1.60 -3.97 6.81
N ASP A 52 -2.57 -4.59 7.48
CA ASP A 52 -3.94 -4.50 7.04
C ASP A 52 -4.42 -3.04 7.09
N ILE A 53 -4.92 -2.54 5.96
CA ILE A 53 -5.41 -1.17 5.86
C ILE A 53 -6.89 -1.21 5.52
N THR A 54 -7.59 -0.20 6.04
CA THR A 54 -8.99 0.04 5.73
C THR A 54 -9.13 1.43 5.12
N SER A 55 -9.69 1.49 3.92
CA SER A 55 -10.04 2.75 3.24
C SER A 55 -11.55 2.91 3.18
N TYR A 56 -12.01 4.15 3.27
CA TYR A 56 -13.40 4.51 3.01
C TYR A 56 -13.55 5.23 1.65
N SER A 57 -12.46 5.29 0.86
CA SER A 57 -12.42 5.99 -0.42
C SER A 57 -13.26 5.28 -1.48
N LYS A 58 -14.14 6.03 -2.14
CA LYS A 58 -15.00 5.52 -3.20
C LYS A 58 -14.98 6.43 -4.43
N PRO A 59 -14.73 5.90 -5.64
CA PRO A 59 -14.31 4.52 -5.91
C PRO A 59 -12.96 4.20 -5.24
N PHE A 60 -12.75 2.92 -4.89
CA PHE A 60 -11.47 2.47 -4.37
C PHE A 60 -10.48 2.33 -5.54
N GLU A 61 -9.39 3.09 -5.50
CA GLU A 61 -8.33 3.07 -6.51
C GLU A 61 -7.00 2.76 -5.83
N LEU A 62 -6.37 1.64 -6.18
CA LEU A 62 -5.01 1.34 -5.75
C LEU A 62 -4.04 1.66 -6.88
N ARG A 63 -3.01 2.45 -6.61
CA ARG A 63 -1.98 2.77 -7.61
C ARG A 63 -0.65 2.14 -7.21
N PHE A 64 0.02 1.53 -8.17
CA PHE A 64 1.39 1.06 -8.01
C PHE A 64 2.30 1.93 -8.86
N ILE A 65 3.31 2.53 -8.22
CA ILE A 65 4.27 3.42 -8.85
C ILE A 65 5.63 2.77 -8.71
N THR A 66 6.34 2.63 -9.83
CA THR A 66 7.73 2.15 -9.87
C THR A 66 8.57 3.09 -10.70
N ASN A 67 9.89 3.03 -10.51
CA ASN A 67 10.84 3.74 -11.38
C ASN A 67 11.51 2.75 -12.37
N SER A 68 12.59 3.19 -13.04
CA SER A 68 13.38 2.35 -13.96
C SER A 68 14.69 1.85 -13.35
N GLU A 69 14.95 2.13 -12.07
CA GLU A 69 16.21 1.85 -11.40
C GLU A 69 16.03 0.71 -10.40
N GLU A 70 16.79 -0.35 -10.58
CA GLU A 70 16.85 -1.49 -9.66
C GLU A 70 18.31 -1.59 -9.20
N THR A 71 18.65 -0.81 -8.18
CA THR A 71 19.97 -0.81 -7.56
C THR A 71 20.19 -2.10 -6.77
N SER A 72 21.45 -2.46 -6.49
CA SER A 72 21.77 -3.67 -5.72
C SER A 72 21.23 -3.68 -4.27
N ASN A 73 20.72 -2.54 -3.80
CA ASN A 73 20.08 -2.37 -2.50
C ASN A 73 18.55 -2.49 -2.56
N GLU A 74 17.94 -2.39 -3.74
CA GLU A 74 16.52 -2.65 -3.98
C GLU A 74 16.34 -4.16 -4.13
N LYS A 75 15.79 -4.77 -3.09
CA LYS A 75 15.55 -6.20 -2.98
C LYS A 75 14.07 -6.41 -2.66
N ASN A 76 13.53 -7.55 -3.09
CA ASN A 76 12.14 -7.98 -2.89
C ASN A 76 11.11 -7.39 -3.87
N ASN A 77 11.53 -6.93 -5.06
CA ASN A 77 10.64 -6.42 -6.11
C ASN A 77 9.94 -7.53 -6.95
N ARG A 78 9.58 -8.66 -6.33
CA ARG A 78 8.84 -9.75 -6.99
C ARG A 78 7.36 -9.39 -7.25
N GLY A 79 6.93 -8.22 -6.77
CA GLY A 79 5.53 -7.82 -6.71
C GLY A 79 4.85 -8.34 -5.45
N PHE A 80 3.53 -8.28 -5.44
CA PHE A 80 2.71 -8.56 -4.26
C PHE A 80 1.45 -9.35 -4.65
N SER A 81 0.83 -10.01 -3.68
CA SER A 81 -0.51 -10.58 -3.80
C SER A 81 -1.48 -9.76 -2.95
N ILE A 82 -2.56 -9.26 -3.55
CA ILE A 82 -3.58 -8.47 -2.86
C ILE A 82 -4.79 -9.33 -2.55
N ARG A 83 -5.23 -9.29 -1.29
CA ARG A 83 -6.58 -9.68 -0.92
C ARG A 83 -7.35 -8.45 -0.47
N TYR A 84 -8.48 -8.18 -1.09
CA TYR A 84 -9.40 -7.12 -0.67
C TYR A 84 -10.76 -7.69 -0.30
N THR A 85 -11.49 -7.00 0.58
CA THR A 85 -12.85 -7.32 0.97
C THR A 85 -13.63 -6.03 1.21
N GLN A 86 -14.80 -5.92 0.60
CA GLN A 86 -15.74 -4.85 0.93
C GLN A 86 -16.42 -5.17 2.26
N VAL A 87 -16.22 -4.28 3.24
CA VAL A 87 -16.82 -4.33 4.56
C VAL A 87 -18.14 -3.56 4.51
N PRO A 88 -19.30 -4.25 4.67
CA PRO A 88 -20.60 -3.58 4.77
C PRO A 88 -20.63 -2.64 5.98
N CYS A 89 -21.45 -1.59 5.91
CA CYS A 89 -21.65 -0.64 7.02
C CYS A 89 -22.27 -1.34 8.23
#